data_AF-A0A2G9LPV8-F1
#
_entry.id   AF-A0A2G9LPV8-F1
#
_cell.length_a   1.000
_cell.length_b   1.000
_cell.length_c   1.000
_cell.angle_alpha   90.00
_cell.angle_beta   90.00
_cell.angle_gamma   90.00
#
_symmetry.space_group_name_H-M   'P 1'
#
loop_
_entity.id
_entity.type
_entity.pdbx_description
1 polymer ?
#
loop_
_entity_poly.entity_id
_entity_poly.type
_entity_poly.pdbx_seq_one_letter_code
_entity_poly.pdbx_strand_id
1 'polypeptide(L)'
;MEAKVGVIPQADGSAMFKIGNTIAYAAVYGPRELYPRFLQNPETGILRCNYNMMPFSGAGDRVRPGANRRSKEISMVTENALRPVIDLHDCPNAVVDVFI
;
A
#
# COMPACT_ATOMS: atom_id res chain seq x y z
N MET A 1 13.17 -10.61 14.15
CA MET A 1 12.28 -10.23 13.03
C MET A 1 11.04 -11.10 13.18
N GLU A 2 9.86 -10.49 13.16
CA GLU A 2 8.59 -11.20 13.31
C GLU A 2 7.68 -10.85 12.12
N ALA A 3 6.96 -11.83 11.59
CA ALA A 3 6.03 -11.65 10.48
C ALA A 3 4.74 -12.42 10.79
N LYS A 4 3.59 -11.80 10.53
CA LYS A 4 2.27 -12.43 10.65
C LYS A 4 1.43 -12.06 9.44
N VAL A 5 0.69 -13.03 8.91
CA VAL A 5 -0.25 -12.84 7.80
C VAL A 5 -1.69 -12.90 8.32
N GLY A 6 -2.64 -12.27 7.61
CA GLY A 6 -4.06 -12.30 7.97
C GLY A 6 -4.40 -11.51 9.24
N VAL A 7 -3.66 -10.42 9.51
CA VAL A 7 -3.84 -9.59 10.72
C VAL A 7 -5.03 -8.63 10.63
N ILE A 8 -5.46 -8.25 9.43
CA ILE A 8 -6.60 -7.36 9.19
C ILE A 8 -7.72 -8.17 8.53
N PRO A 9 -8.80 -8.51 9.25
CA PRO A 9 -9.86 -9.38 8.74
C PRO A 9 -10.66 -8.81 7.56
N GLN A 10 -10.70 -7.48 7.42
CA GLN A 10 -11.48 -6.79 6.37
C GLN A 10 -10.72 -6.63 5.05
N ALA A 11 -9.41 -6.87 5.04
CA ALA A 11 -8.58 -6.75 3.84
C ALA A 11 -8.55 -8.08 3.08
N ASP A 12 -8.47 -8.01 1.75
CA ASP A 12 -8.34 -9.20 0.90
C ASP A 12 -7.02 -9.93 1.19
N GLY A 13 -5.98 -9.16 1.49
CA GLY A 13 -4.72 -9.65 2.02
C GLY A 13 -4.15 -8.70 3.07
N SER A 14 -3.52 -9.23 4.11
CA SER A 14 -2.88 -8.39 5.13
C SER A 14 -1.68 -9.06 5.78
N ALA A 15 -0.74 -8.24 6.24
CA ALA A 15 0.43 -8.70 6.97
C ALA A 15 0.89 -7.68 8.00
N MET A 16 1.47 -8.15 9.10
CA MET A 16 2.26 -7.35 10.04
C MET A 16 3.70 -7.82 9.97
N PHE A 17 4.62 -6.86 9.93
CA PHE A 17 6.04 -7.13 9.88
C PHE A 17 6.80 -6.27 10.87
N LYS A 18 7.72 -6.89 11.62
CA LYS A 18 8.50 -6.23 12.67
C LYS A 18 9.98 -6.52 12.51
N ILE A 19 10.76 -5.45 12.37
CA ILE A 19 12.22 -5.45 12.42
C ILE A 19 12.67 -4.54 13.55
N GLY A 20 13.34 -5.09 14.57
CA GLY A 20 13.76 -4.33 15.74
C GLY A 20 12.57 -3.65 16.41
N ASN A 21 12.64 -2.31 16.51
CA ASN A 21 11.58 -1.46 17.07
C ASN A 21 10.59 -0.93 16.02
N THR A 22 10.81 -1.24 14.74
CA THR A 22 9.94 -0.82 13.64
C THR A 22 8.89 -1.90 13.38
N ILE A 23 7.62 -1.50 13.41
CA ILE A 23 6.47 -2.35 13.08
C ILE A 23 5.71 -1.68 11.94
N ALA A 24 5.41 -2.45 10.90
CA ALA A 24 4.59 -2.01 9.77
C ALA A 24 3.41 -2.98 9.58
N TYR A 25 2.28 -2.44 9.13
CA TYR A 25 1.10 -3.21 8.77
C TYR A 25 0.80 -2.94 7.30
N ALA A 26 0.60 -4.00 6.53
CA ALA A 26 0.19 -3.90 5.14
C ALA A 26 -1.22 -4.45 4.99
N ALA A 27 -2.05 -3.73 4.24
CA ALA A 27 -3.37 -4.17 3.80
C ALA A 27 -3.49 -4.01 2.28
N VAL A 28 -3.98 -5.04 1.61
CA VAL A 28 -4.23 -5.07 0.18
C VAL A 28 -5.74 -5.17 -0.05
N TYR A 29 -6.24 -4.33 -0.95
CA TYR A 29 -7.62 -4.36 -1.40
C TYR A 29 -7.65 -4.39 -2.92
N GLY A 30 -8.38 -5.34 -3.47
CA GLY A 30 -8.59 -5.49 -4.91
C GLY A 30 -8.19 -6.86 -5.45
N PRO A 31 -8.37 -7.08 -6.76
CA PRO A 31 -8.71 -6.08 -7.77
C PRO A 31 -10.15 -5.53 -7.63
N ARG A 32 -10.28 -4.20 -7.54
CA ARG A 32 -11.58 -3.51 -7.47
C ARG A 32 -11.77 -2.60 -8.68
N GLU A 33 -13.00 -2.38 -9.11
CA GLU A 33 -13.28 -1.48 -10.23
C GLU A 33 -12.77 -0.06 -9.90
N LEU A 34 -11.99 0.52 -10.81
CA LEU A 34 -11.42 1.82 -10.56
C LEU A 34 -12.44 2.93 -10.84
N TYR A 35 -12.71 3.75 -9.82
CA TYR A 35 -13.45 5.00 -9.94
C TYR A 35 -12.48 6.18 -9.74
N PRO A 36 -12.52 7.25 -10.56
CA PRO A 36 -13.38 7.51 -11.73
C PRO A 36 -12.91 6.81 -13.02
N ARG A 37 -13.85 6.55 -13.96
CA ARG A 37 -13.61 5.77 -15.19
C ARG A 37 -12.53 6.31 -16.12
N PHE A 38 -12.27 7.61 -16.15
CA PHE A 38 -11.25 8.20 -17.04
C PHE A 38 -9.81 7.83 -16.66
N LEU A 39 -9.59 7.32 -15.45
CA LEU A 39 -8.29 6.82 -15.01
C LEU A 39 -8.12 5.32 -15.26
N GLN A 40 -9.14 4.63 -15.80
CA GLN A 40 -9.06 3.21 -16.11
C GLN A 40 -8.10 2.97 -17.28
N ASN A 41 -7.37 1.86 -17.21
CA ASN A 41 -6.59 1.37 -18.32
C ASN A 41 -7.21 0.05 -18.83
N PRO A 42 -7.68 0.00 -20.09
CA PRO A 42 -8.22 -1.22 -20.69
C PRO A 42 -7.19 -2.35 -20.85
N GLU A 43 -5.90 -2.02 -20.91
CA GLU A 43 -4.84 -2.99 -21.17
C GLU A 43 -4.22 -3.58 -19.89
N THR A 44 -4.28 -2.85 -18.78
CA THR A 44 -3.65 -3.25 -17.51
C THR A 44 -4.44 -2.76 -16.30
N GLY A 45 -4.30 -3.46 -15.19
CA GLY A 45 -4.65 -2.93 -13.87
C GLY A 45 -3.73 -1.78 -13.44
N ILE A 46 -4.17 -1.04 -12.44
CA ILE A 46 -3.39 0.03 -11.81
C ILE A 46 -3.03 -0.39 -10.39
N LEU A 47 -1.75 -0.34 -10.06
CA LEU A 47 -1.27 -0.49 -8.68
C LEU A 47 -1.24 0.90 -8.01
N ARG A 48 -1.73 0.98 -6.78
CA ARG A 48 -1.59 2.18 -5.95
C ARG A 48 -1.01 1.78 -4.61
N CYS A 49 0.12 2.38 -4.26
CA CYS A 49 0.72 2.22 -2.94
C CYS A 49 0.55 3.49 -2.13
N ASN A 50 0.13 3.36 -0.88
CA ASN A 50 0.06 4.46 0.07
C ASN A 50 0.85 4.10 1.32
N TYR A 51 1.94 4.82 1.54
CA TYR A 51 2.71 4.75 2.77
C TYR A 51 2.29 5.90 3.69
N ASN A 52 1.92 5.58 4.92
CA ASN A 52 1.63 6.58 5.94
C ASN A 52 2.16 6.17 7.32
N MET A 53 2.71 7.14 8.04
CA MET A 53 3.13 6.94 9.42
C MET A 53 2.00 7.34 10.37
N MET A 54 1.74 6.49 11.37
CA MET A 54 0.81 6.83 12.44
C MET A 54 1.37 8.00 13.27
N PRO A 55 0.54 8.93 13.78
CA PRO A 55 1.02 10.11 14.50
C PRO A 55 1.91 9.81 15.72
N PHE A 56 1.70 8.66 16.36
CA PHE A 56 2.45 8.19 17.54
C PHE A 56 3.69 7.34 17.19
N SER A 57 3.96 7.08 15.91
CA SER A 57 5.07 6.21 15.46
C SER A 57 6.41 6.94 15.29
N GLY A 58 6.44 8.25 15.55
CA GLY A 58 7.66 9.05 15.46
C GLY A 58 8.66 8.74 16.58
N ALA A 59 9.95 8.93 16.28
CA ALA A 59 11.00 8.86 17.28
C ALA A 59 11.01 10.16 18.11
N GLY A 60 10.24 10.17 19.20
CA GLY A 60 10.13 11.31 20.13
C GLY A 60 8.96 12.25 19.78
N ASP A 61 8.99 12.87 18.61
CA ASP A 61 7.97 13.85 18.21
C ASP A 61 6.76 13.24 17.50
N ARG A 62 5.59 13.84 17.74
CA ARG A 62 4.35 13.47 17.06
C ARG A 62 4.48 13.74 15.55
N VAL A 63 4.27 12.71 14.75
CA VAL A 63 4.22 12.84 13.29
C VAL A 63 2.91 13.54 12.91
N ARG A 64 3.00 14.59 12.09
CA ARG A 64 1.82 15.26 11.56
C ARG A 64 1.04 14.28 10.66
N PRO A 65 -0.26 14.06 10.91
CA PRO A 65 -1.06 13.18 10.06
C PRO A 65 -1.19 13.75 8.66
N GLY A 66 -1.26 12.85 7.67
CA GLY A 66 -1.46 13.18 6.27
C GLY A 66 -0.19 13.06 5.44
N ALA A 67 -0.33 13.35 4.14
CA ALA A 67 0.76 13.16 3.20
C ALA A 67 1.89 14.18 3.44
N ASN A 68 3.11 13.68 3.62
CA ASN A 68 4.32 14.48 3.64
C ASN A 68 5.20 14.13 2.42
N ARG A 69 6.22 14.93 2.13
CA ARG A 69 7.07 14.71 0.94
C ARG A 69 7.74 13.33 0.98
N ARG A 70 8.24 12.94 2.15
CA ARG A 70 8.87 11.64 2.40
C ARG A 70 7.90 10.47 2.15
N SER A 71 6.65 10.59 2.58
CA SER A 71 5.66 9.53 2.47
C SER A 71 5.21 9.36 1.02
N LYS A 72 5.08 10.45 0.26
CA LYS A 72 4.83 10.41 -1.19
C LYS A 72 5.98 9.75 -1.95
N GLU A 73 7.22 10.08 -1.59
CA GLU A 73 8.40 9.48 -2.20
C GLU A 73 8.48 7.97 -1.92
N ILE A 74 8.30 7.56 -0.66
CA ILE A 74 8.29 6.14 -0.29
C ILE A 74 7.14 5.41 -1.00
N SER A 75 5.96 6.01 -1.10
CA SER A 75 4.82 5.44 -1.82
C SER A 75 5.17 5.17 -3.30
N MET A 76 5.77 6.16 -3.97
CA MET A 76 6.18 6.04 -5.38
C MET A 76 7.26 4.97 -5.58
N VAL A 77 8.29 4.95 -4.71
CA VAL A 77 9.36 3.95 -4.79
C VAL A 77 8.81 2.54 -4.56
N THR A 78 7.89 2.39 -3.62
CA THR A 78 7.25 1.10 -3.31
C THR A 78 6.38 0.63 -4.47
N GLU A 79 5.60 1.51 -5.08
CA GLU A 79 4.81 1.19 -6.28
C GLU A 79 5.72 0.71 -7.42
N ASN A 80 6.81 1.44 -7.69
CA ASN A 80 7.77 1.08 -8.73
C ASN A 80 8.47 -0.26 -8.45
N ALA A 81 8.73 -0.58 -7.18
CA ALA A 81 9.35 -1.84 -6.78
C ALA A 81 8.41 -3.04 -6.93
N LEU A 82 7.11 -2.85 -6.70
CA LEU A 82 6.11 -3.91 -6.79
C LEU A 82 5.56 -4.11 -8.21
N ARG A 83 5.53 -3.05 -9.03
CA ARG A 83 5.03 -3.07 -10.41
C ARG A 83 5.59 -4.22 -11.28
N PRO A 84 6.89 -4.56 -11.29
CA PRO A 84 7.40 -5.65 -12.13
C PRO A 84 7.11 -7.06 -11.57
N VAL A 85 6.66 -7.17 -10.32
CA VAL A 85 6.44 -8.47 -9.64
C VAL A 85 4.97 -8.90 -9.70
N ILE A 86 4.06 -7.94 -9.86
CA ILE A 86 2.61 -8.18 -9.90
C ILE A 86 2.16 -8.25 -11.35
N ASP A 87 1.46 -9.32 -11.71
CA ASP A 87 0.81 -9.42 -13.02
C ASP A 87 -0.50 -8.61 -13.03
N LEU A 88 -0.42 -7.39 -13.54
CA LEU A 88 -1.57 -6.48 -13.64
C LEU A 88 -2.36 -6.69 -14.94
N HIS A 89 -1.88 -7.49 -15.91
CA HIS A 89 -2.57 -7.68 -17.18
C HIS A 89 -3.86 -8.48 -17.04
N ASP A 90 -3.93 -9.36 -16.04
CA ASP A 90 -5.12 -10.15 -15.72
C ASP A 90 -6.25 -9.32 -15.07
N CYS A 91 -5.99 -8.06 -14.73
CA CYS A 91 -6.91 -7.18 -14.01
C CYS A 91 -7.20 -5.86 -14.75
N PRO A 92 -7.67 -5.88 -16.02
CA PRO A 92 -7.91 -4.66 -16.80
C PRO A 92 -9.00 -3.80 -16.14
N ASN A 93 -8.87 -2.48 -16.24
CA ASN A 93 -9.77 -1.47 -15.63
C ASN A 93 -9.89 -1.53 -14.09
N ALA A 94 -9.16 -2.44 -13.44
CA ALA A 94 -9.17 -2.59 -12.00
C ALA A 94 -8.00 -1.84 -11.32
N VAL A 95 -8.16 -1.60 -10.04
CA VAL A 95 -7.13 -1.07 -9.16
C VAL A 95 -6.84 -2.06 -8.04
N VAL A 96 -5.55 -2.21 -7.73
CA VAL A 96 -5.07 -2.90 -6.53
C VAL A 96 -4.46 -1.85 -5.63
N ASP A 97 -5.06 -1.66 -4.46
CA ASP A 97 -4.61 -0.68 -3.48
C ASP A 97 -3.87 -1.35 -2.34
N VAL A 98 -2.64 -0.92 -2.11
CA VAL A 98 -1.75 -1.40 -1.05
C VAL A 98 -1.52 -0.26 -0.07
N PHE A 99 -1.96 -0.44 1.17
CA PHE A 99 -1.77 0.50 2.27
C PHE A 99 -0.72 -0.04 3.24
N ILE A 100 0.26 0.80 3.57
CA ILE A 100 1.41 0.50 4.45
C ILE A 100 1.51 1.57 5.53
#